data_AF-A0A376VZ87-F1
#
_entry.id   AF-A0A376VZ87-F1
#
_cell.length_a   1.000
_cell.length_b   1.000
_cell.length_c   1.000
_cell.angle_alpha   90.00
_cell.angle_beta   90.00
_cell.angle_gamma   90.00
#
_symmetry.space_group_name_H-M   'P 1'
#
loop_
_entity.id
_entity.type
_entity.pdbx_description
1 polymer ?
#
loop_
_entity_poly.entity_id
_entity_poly.type
_entity_poly.pdbx_seq_one_letter_code
_entity_poly.pdbx_strand_id
1 'polypeptide(L)'
;MLKNKSIKDRLVPIIADEARTFGMEGLFRQIGIYSPNGQQYTPQDREQVAYYKEDEKGQILQEGINELGAGCSWLAAATSYSTNNLPMIPFYIYYSMFGFQRIGDLCWAAGDQQARGFLIGGTSGRTTLNGEGLQHEDGHSHIQSLTIPNCISYDPAYAYEVAVIMHDGLERMYGEKQENVYYYITTLNENYHMPAMPEGAEEGIRKGIYKLETLEGSKGKVQLLGSGSILRHVREAARDPGERLRRRF
;
A
#
# COMPACT_ATOMS: atom_id res chain seq x y z
N MET A 1 12.87 -4.81 -3.79
CA MET A 1 12.67 -4.87 -5.26
C MET A 1 13.71 -4.08 -6.05
N LEU A 2 14.00 -2.81 -5.73
CA LEU A 2 15.01 -1.98 -6.43
C LEU A 2 16.45 -2.53 -6.47
N LYS A 3 16.78 -3.53 -5.64
CA LYS A 3 18.09 -4.22 -5.66
C LYS A 3 18.09 -5.47 -6.56
N ASN A 4 16.93 -5.94 -7.02
CA ASN A 4 16.84 -7.12 -7.87
C ASN A 4 17.17 -6.74 -9.32
N LYS A 5 18.20 -7.36 -9.88
CA LYS A 5 18.72 -7.04 -11.23
C LYS A 5 17.68 -7.18 -12.35
N SER A 6 16.73 -8.10 -12.24
CA SER A 6 15.74 -8.40 -13.29
C SER A 6 14.61 -7.39 -13.36
N ILE A 7 14.22 -6.80 -12.22
CA ILE A 7 13.00 -6.00 -12.13
C ILE A 7 13.23 -4.57 -11.67
N LYS A 8 14.44 -4.22 -11.18
CA LYS A 8 14.71 -2.90 -10.60
C LYS A 8 14.31 -1.73 -11.52
N ASP A 9 14.57 -1.83 -12.81
CA ASP A 9 14.27 -0.80 -13.81
C ASP A 9 12.86 -0.97 -14.42
N ARG A 10 12.12 -2.00 -13.99
CA ARG A 10 10.73 -2.25 -14.39
C ARG A 10 9.74 -1.71 -13.37
N LEU A 11 10.19 -1.35 -12.18
CA LEU A 11 9.32 -0.76 -11.17
C LEU A 11 8.92 0.64 -11.63
N VAL A 12 7.66 1.00 -11.46
CA VAL A 12 7.16 2.35 -11.75
C VAL A 12 6.51 2.89 -10.47
N PRO A 13 7.28 3.51 -9.56
CA PRO A 13 6.69 4.19 -8.41
C PRO A 13 5.95 5.44 -8.89
N ILE A 14 4.71 5.60 -8.45
CA ILE A 14 3.82 6.69 -8.86
C ILE A 14 3.30 7.35 -7.60
N ILE A 15 3.30 8.68 -7.58
CA ILE A 15 2.80 9.51 -6.49
C ILE A 15 1.92 10.63 -7.05
N ALA A 16 0.93 11.02 -6.25
CA ALA A 16 0.10 12.20 -6.51
C ALA A 16 0.43 13.27 -5.48
N ASP A 17 1.44 14.10 -5.80
CA ASP A 17 2.01 15.19 -4.99
C ASP A 17 2.76 14.72 -3.73
N GLU A 18 2.06 14.08 -2.81
CA GLU A 18 2.40 13.96 -1.38
C GLU A 18 3.47 12.91 -1.03
N ALA A 19 4.67 13.04 -1.59
CA ALA A 19 5.76 12.08 -1.39
C ALA A 19 6.28 12.00 0.05
N ARG A 20 6.41 13.16 0.72
CA ARG A 20 6.97 13.26 2.09
C ARG A 20 6.04 12.62 3.11
N THR A 21 4.73 12.78 2.92
CA THR A 21 3.71 12.12 3.74
C THR A 21 3.92 10.60 3.80
N PHE A 22 4.39 10.00 2.71
CA PHE A 22 4.62 8.56 2.60
C PHE A 22 6.09 8.14 2.81
N GLY A 23 7.00 9.05 3.16
CA GLY A 23 8.42 8.74 3.36
C GLY A 23 9.15 8.35 2.06
N MET A 24 8.66 8.80 0.90
CA MET A 24 9.19 8.44 -0.42
C MET A 24 10.41 9.27 -0.84
N GLU A 25 10.75 10.33 -0.08
CA GLU A 25 11.85 11.25 -0.38
C GLU A 25 13.22 10.56 -0.46
N GLY A 26 13.40 9.45 0.29
CA GLY A 26 14.61 8.64 0.21
C GLY A 26 14.83 8.02 -1.18
N LEU A 27 13.74 7.76 -1.93
CA LEU A 27 13.79 7.19 -3.28
C LEU A 27 14.14 8.24 -4.33
N PHE A 28 13.80 9.53 -4.13
CA PHE A 28 14.12 10.60 -5.07
C PHE A 28 15.61 10.67 -5.38
N ARG A 29 16.45 10.49 -4.37
CA ARG A 29 17.91 10.47 -4.56
C ARG A 29 18.38 9.17 -5.22
N GLN A 30 17.71 8.05 -4.97
CA GLN A 30 18.14 6.75 -5.46
C GLN A 30 17.80 6.53 -6.94
N ILE A 31 16.60 6.94 -7.37
CA ILE A 31 16.06 6.63 -8.70
C ILE A 31 15.47 7.84 -9.45
N GLY A 32 15.44 9.03 -8.86
CA GLY A 32 15.02 10.26 -9.52
C GLY A 32 13.53 10.37 -9.80
N ILE A 33 13.09 11.59 -10.09
CA ILE A 33 11.73 11.91 -10.58
C ILE A 33 11.81 12.12 -12.09
N TYR A 34 10.93 11.45 -12.84
CA TYR A 34 10.84 11.59 -14.28
C TYR A 34 10.38 13.00 -14.65
N SER A 35 11.18 13.73 -15.42
CA SER A 35 10.80 15.01 -16.01
C SER A 35 11.42 15.12 -17.41
N PRO A 36 10.62 15.02 -18.50
CA PRO A 36 11.15 15.03 -19.87
C PRO A 36 11.77 16.37 -20.25
N ASN A 37 11.39 17.45 -19.56
CA ASN A 37 11.94 18.79 -19.77
C ASN A 37 13.13 19.07 -18.84
N GLY A 38 13.52 18.11 -18.00
CA GLY A 38 14.49 18.30 -16.93
C GLY A 38 14.00 19.27 -15.84
N GLN A 39 14.89 19.56 -14.90
CA GLN A 39 14.60 20.45 -13.78
C GLN A 39 14.56 21.92 -14.21
N GLN A 40 13.36 22.50 -14.28
CA GLN A 40 13.11 23.88 -14.75
C GLN A 40 13.08 24.93 -13.64
N TYR A 41 13.26 24.53 -12.37
CA TYR A 41 13.14 25.40 -11.21
C TYR A 41 14.18 25.04 -10.15
N THR A 42 14.47 25.97 -9.24
CA THR A 42 15.34 25.69 -8.10
C THR A 42 14.53 24.99 -7.01
N PRO A 43 14.95 23.80 -6.56
CA PRO A 43 14.23 23.08 -5.51
C PRO A 43 14.13 23.90 -4.23
N GLN A 44 12.94 23.94 -3.62
CA GLN A 44 12.77 24.59 -2.32
C GLN A 44 13.58 23.89 -1.22
N ASP A 45 13.88 22.61 -1.40
CA ASP A 45 14.68 21.80 -0.49
C ASP A 45 16.12 21.57 -0.99
N ARG A 46 16.61 22.41 -1.92
CA ARG A 46 17.99 22.33 -2.44
C ARG A 46 19.06 22.32 -1.35
N GLU A 47 18.78 22.95 -0.21
CA GLU A 47 19.69 23.00 0.95
C GLU A 47 19.54 21.78 1.90
N GLN A 48 18.55 20.92 1.67
CA GLN A 48 18.36 19.69 2.43
C GLN A 48 19.18 18.54 1.80
N VAL A 49 19.59 17.60 2.65
CA VAL A 49 20.40 16.42 2.24
C VAL A 49 19.67 15.53 1.23
N ALA A 50 18.34 15.64 1.16
CA ALA A 50 17.44 14.88 0.29
C ALA A 50 16.67 15.81 -0.68
N TYR A 51 17.38 16.68 -1.41
CA TYR A 51 16.75 17.49 -2.47
C TYR A 51 16.32 16.62 -3.66
N TYR A 52 15.23 17.00 -4.35
CA TYR A 52 14.74 16.27 -5.51
C TYR A 52 15.56 16.55 -6.78
N LYS A 53 15.80 15.48 -7.55
CA LYS A 53 16.42 15.52 -8.87
C LYS A 53 15.42 15.08 -9.92
N GLU A 54 15.18 15.95 -10.88
CA GLU A 54 14.29 15.75 -12.00
C GLU A 54 15.10 15.67 -13.31
N ASP A 55 15.00 14.55 -14.02
CA ASP A 55 15.61 14.38 -15.33
C ASP A 55 14.84 13.34 -16.19
N GLU A 56 15.20 13.23 -17.47
CA GLU A 56 14.51 12.31 -18.38
C GLU A 56 14.72 10.82 -18.05
N LYS A 57 15.63 10.50 -17.12
CA LYS A 57 15.94 9.14 -16.65
C LYS A 57 15.38 8.84 -15.26
N GLY A 58 14.68 9.79 -14.65
CA GLY A 58 14.00 9.56 -13.39
C GLY A 58 12.98 8.43 -13.52
N GLN A 59 12.87 7.62 -12.48
CA GLN A 59 12.02 6.43 -12.49
C GLN A 59 10.65 6.67 -11.84
N ILE A 60 10.56 7.65 -10.94
CA ILE A 60 9.32 7.98 -10.21
C ILE A 60 8.46 8.90 -11.08
N LEU A 61 7.18 8.56 -11.23
CA LEU A 61 6.20 9.46 -11.83
C LEU A 61 5.54 10.30 -10.73
N GLN A 62 5.75 11.62 -10.81
CA GLN A 62 5.11 12.60 -9.95
C GLN A 62 4.03 13.33 -10.75
N GLU A 63 2.77 13.05 -10.43
CA GLU A 63 1.62 13.49 -11.23
C GLU A 63 0.92 14.71 -10.61
N GLY A 64 1.45 15.22 -9.49
CA GLY A 64 0.86 16.32 -8.72
C GLY A 64 -0.50 15.95 -8.12
N ILE A 65 -1.34 16.96 -7.83
CA ILE A 65 -2.69 16.77 -7.27
C ILE A 65 -3.65 16.29 -8.37
N ASN A 66 -3.46 15.06 -8.83
CA ASN A 66 -4.20 14.47 -9.93
C ASN A 66 -4.29 12.95 -9.78
N GLU A 67 -5.15 12.48 -8.88
CA GLU A 67 -5.28 11.04 -8.63
C GLU A 67 -5.74 10.26 -9.87
N LEU A 68 -6.57 10.87 -10.71
CA LEU A 68 -7.02 10.23 -11.95
C LEU A 68 -5.87 10.13 -12.96
N GLY A 69 -5.05 11.17 -13.10
CA GLY A 69 -3.84 11.14 -13.92
C GLY A 69 -2.85 10.08 -13.45
N ALA A 70 -2.58 10.03 -12.14
CA ALA A 70 -1.75 9.00 -11.53
C ALA A 70 -2.32 7.58 -11.72
N GLY A 71 -3.63 7.42 -11.60
CA GLY A 71 -4.32 6.17 -11.92
C GLY A 71 -4.16 5.77 -13.40
N CYS A 72 -4.22 6.73 -14.32
CA CYS A 72 -4.01 6.47 -15.75
C CYS A 72 -2.56 6.06 -16.05
N SER A 73 -1.58 6.73 -15.46
CA SER A 73 -0.16 6.34 -15.54
C SER A 73 0.07 4.94 -14.95
N TRP A 74 -0.58 4.64 -13.83
CA TRP A 74 -0.57 3.32 -13.21
C TRP A 74 -1.15 2.27 -14.15
N LEU A 75 -2.32 2.54 -14.76
CA LEU A 75 -2.98 1.60 -15.66
C LEU A 75 -2.14 1.32 -16.92
N ALA A 76 -1.55 2.36 -17.50
CA ALA A 76 -0.67 2.23 -18.66
C ALA A 76 0.55 1.34 -18.35
N ALA A 77 1.20 1.55 -17.20
CA ALA A 77 2.29 0.69 -16.75
C ALA A 77 1.81 -0.74 -16.45
N ALA A 78 0.70 -0.89 -15.74
CA ALA A 78 0.13 -2.16 -15.29
C ALA A 78 -0.31 -3.09 -16.44
N THR A 79 -0.47 -2.54 -17.64
CA THR A 79 -0.90 -3.27 -18.85
C THR A 79 0.17 -3.31 -19.94
N SER A 80 1.34 -2.69 -19.70
CA SER A 80 2.47 -2.70 -20.63
C SER A 80 3.01 -4.10 -20.93
N TYR A 81 2.81 -5.06 -20.01
CA TYR A 81 3.14 -6.47 -20.24
C TYR A 81 2.43 -7.04 -21.47
N SER A 82 1.23 -6.54 -21.79
CA SER A 82 0.44 -6.93 -22.96
C SER A 82 0.69 -5.98 -24.12
N THR A 83 0.42 -4.69 -23.93
CA THR A 83 0.46 -3.68 -24.99
C THR A 83 1.82 -3.58 -25.68
N ASN A 84 2.90 -3.72 -24.93
CA ASN A 84 4.27 -3.55 -25.42
C ASN A 84 5.11 -4.83 -25.33
N ASN A 85 4.52 -5.94 -24.86
CA ASN A 85 5.28 -7.13 -24.44
C ASN A 85 6.45 -6.78 -23.50
N LEU A 86 6.24 -5.76 -22.64
CA LEU A 86 7.25 -5.23 -21.74
C LEU A 86 6.64 -5.08 -20.34
N PRO A 87 6.81 -6.07 -19.45
CA PRO A 87 6.25 -6.00 -18.11
C PRO A 87 6.90 -4.87 -17.32
N MET A 88 6.05 -3.96 -16.86
CA MET A 88 6.36 -2.85 -15.95
C MET A 88 5.50 -3.04 -14.70
N ILE A 89 6.04 -2.82 -13.51
CA ILE A 89 5.41 -3.17 -12.24
C ILE A 89 5.13 -1.87 -11.47
N PRO A 90 3.93 -1.28 -11.63
CA PRO A 90 3.64 -0.01 -11.00
C PRO A 90 3.24 -0.15 -9.53
N PHE A 91 3.67 0.82 -8.74
CA PHE A 91 3.28 1.02 -7.34
C PHE A 91 2.76 2.45 -7.21
N TYR A 92 1.44 2.61 -7.18
CA TYR A 92 0.83 3.91 -6.98
C TYR A 92 0.42 4.08 -5.52
N ILE A 93 1.09 4.98 -4.79
CA ILE A 93 0.78 5.32 -3.41
C ILE A 93 0.11 6.69 -3.32
N TYR A 94 -0.97 6.76 -2.53
CA TYR A 94 -1.83 7.93 -2.39
C TYR A 94 -2.62 7.84 -1.07
N TYR A 95 -3.27 8.93 -0.66
CA TYR A 95 -4.22 8.90 0.46
C TYR A 95 -5.36 7.95 0.13
N SER A 96 -5.49 6.83 0.83
CA SER A 96 -6.46 5.74 0.57
C SER A 96 -7.87 6.22 0.20
N MET A 97 -8.36 7.27 0.87
CA MET A 97 -9.64 7.94 0.61
C MET A 97 -9.84 8.36 -0.85
N PHE A 98 -8.78 8.79 -1.54
CA PHE A 98 -8.83 9.27 -2.92
C PHE A 98 -8.47 8.19 -3.96
N GLY A 99 -8.57 6.92 -3.56
CA GLY A 99 -8.53 5.77 -4.47
C GLY A 99 -9.90 5.46 -5.05
N PHE A 100 -10.45 4.30 -4.69
CA PHE A 100 -11.72 3.80 -5.24
C PHE A 100 -12.89 4.77 -5.12
N GLN A 101 -12.94 5.61 -4.09
CA GLN A 101 -14.00 6.63 -3.99
C GLN A 101 -13.89 7.70 -5.09
N ARG A 102 -12.66 8.09 -5.45
CA ARG A 102 -12.41 9.21 -6.38
C ARG A 102 -12.24 8.75 -7.82
N ILE A 103 -11.55 7.62 -8.02
CA ILE A 103 -11.18 7.07 -9.34
C ILE A 103 -11.78 5.68 -9.57
N GLY A 104 -12.88 5.34 -8.89
CA GLY A 104 -13.47 4.00 -8.90
C GLY A 104 -13.83 3.45 -10.29
N ASP A 105 -14.35 4.31 -11.18
CA ASP A 105 -14.69 3.91 -12.55
C ASP A 105 -13.43 3.54 -13.36
N LEU A 106 -12.32 4.25 -13.11
CA LEU A 106 -11.02 3.89 -13.68
C LEU A 106 -10.49 2.57 -13.07
N CYS A 107 -10.68 2.35 -11.77
CA CYS A 107 -10.31 1.07 -11.14
C CYS A 107 -11.12 -0.10 -11.72
N TRP A 108 -12.39 0.11 -12.03
CA TRP A 108 -13.22 -0.88 -12.74
C TRP A 108 -12.68 -1.14 -14.15
N ALA A 109 -12.41 -0.07 -14.92
CA ALA A 109 -11.82 -0.18 -16.26
C ALA A 109 -10.43 -0.84 -16.23
N ALA A 110 -9.65 -0.64 -15.17
CA ALA A 110 -8.39 -1.34 -14.98
C ALA A 110 -8.57 -2.85 -14.79
N GLY A 111 -9.62 -3.26 -14.08
CA GLY A 111 -10.03 -4.66 -14.00
C GLY A 111 -10.33 -5.25 -15.37
N ASP A 112 -11.11 -4.54 -16.19
CA ASP A 112 -11.45 -4.93 -17.57
C ASP A 112 -10.21 -5.00 -18.49
N GLN A 113 -9.30 -4.04 -18.36
CA GLN A 113 -8.04 -4.01 -19.13
C GLN A 113 -6.99 -5.01 -18.60
N GLN A 114 -7.35 -5.87 -17.66
CA GLN A 114 -6.49 -6.91 -17.07
C GLN A 114 -5.22 -6.33 -16.42
N ALA A 115 -5.35 -5.18 -15.75
CA ALA A 115 -4.23 -4.53 -15.07
C ALA A 115 -3.54 -5.48 -14.07
N ARG A 116 -2.21 -5.43 -14.05
CA ARG A 116 -1.36 -6.11 -13.07
C ARG A 116 -0.49 -5.06 -12.37
N GLY A 117 -0.71 -4.81 -11.08
CA GLY A 117 0.03 -3.78 -10.37
C GLY A 117 -0.41 -3.62 -8.93
N PHE A 118 0.17 -2.64 -8.25
CA PHE A 118 -0.12 -2.38 -6.84
C PHE A 118 -0.69 -0.97 -6.67
N LEU A 119 -1.87 -0.89 -6.08
CA LEU A 119 -2.45 0.32 -5.50
C LEU A 119 -2.19 0.29 -4.00
N ILE A 120 -1.50 1.31 -3.48
CA ILE A 120 -1.14 1.42 -2.08
C ILE A 120 -1.95 2.56 -1.47
N GLY A 121 -2.99 2.20 -0.72
CA GLY A 121 -3.79 3.16 0.03
C GLY A 121 -3.03 3.58 1.29
N GLY A 122 -2.19 4.60 1.16
CA GLY A 122 -1.49 5.23 2.28
C GLY A 122 -2.45 5.91 3.25
N THR A 123 -1.92 6.21 4.44
CA THR A 123 -2.62 6.94 5.51
C THR A 123 -4.04 6.43 5.74
N SER A 124 -4.23 5.12 5.70
CA SER A 124 -5.56 4.48 5.79
C SER A 124 -6.00 4.29 7.24
N GLY A 125 -7.30 4.05 7.42
CA GLY A 125 -7.90 3.75 8.71
C GLY A 125 -8.58 4.98 9.31
N ARG A 126 -9.88 4.87 9.58
CA ARG A 126 -10.75 5.97 10.03
C ARG A 126 -10.17 6.72 11.23
N THR A 127 -9.57 5.99 12.17
CA THR A 127 -9.01 6.56 13.40
C THR A 127 -7.50 6.79 13.34
N THR A 128 -6.82 6.33 12.29
CA THR A 128 -5.36 6.33 12.20
C THR A 128 -4.83 7.60 11.55
N LEU A 129 -5.52 8.13 10.53
CA LEU A 129 -5.27 9.47 10.00
C LEU A 129 -6.00 10.54 10.84
N ASN A 130 -5.75 10.54 12.14
CA ASN A 130 -6.41 11.47 13.05
C ASN A 130 -5.99 12.91 12.76
N GLY A 131 -6.95 13.84 12.72
CA GLY A 131 -6.69 15.28 12.56
C GLY A 131 -6.99 15.83 11.18
N GLU A 132 -7.03 14.98 10.14
CA GLU A 132 -7.41 15.38 8.78
C GLU A 132 -8.93 15.43 8.58
N GLY A 133 -9.69 14.68 9.38
CA GLY A 133 -11.15 14.77 9.48
C GLY A 133 -11.94 14.14 8.33
N LEU A 134 -13.18 14.62 8.17
CA LEU A 134 -14.27 13.95 7.43
C LEU A 134 -13.90 13.48 6.03
N GLN A 135 -13.16 14.31 5.27
CA GLN A 135 -12.85 14.04 3.86
C GLN A 135 -11.59 13.20 3.65
N HIS A 136 -10.89 12.78 4.71
CA HIS A 136 -9.62 12.06 4.63
C HIS A 136 -9.62 10.75 5.41
N GLU A 137 -10.28 10.73 6.57
CA GLU A 137 -10.33 9.56 7.44
C GLU A 137 -11.04 8.40 6.74
N ASP A 138 -10.30 7.45 6.17
CA ASP A 138 -10.88 6.35 5.40
C ASP A 138 -11.14 5.11 6.26
N GLY A 139 -12.40 4.69 6.32
CA GLY A 139 -12.82 3.40 6.89
C GLY A 139 -13.74 2.60 5.98
N HIS A 140 -13.58 2.73 4.66
CA HIS A 140 -14.51 2.14 3.69
C HIS A 140 -13.93 1.87 2.29
N SER A 141 -12.69 2.25 1.97
CA SER A 141 -12.03 1.87 0.71
C SER A 141 -12.04 0.37 0.45
N HIS A 142 -11.87 -0.46 1.49
CA HIS A 142 -11.98 -1.91 1.37
C HIS A 142 -13.38 -2.36 0.89
N ILE A 143 -14.44 -1.69 1.35
CA ILE A 143 -15.83 -1.94 0.92
C ILE A 143 -16.05 -1.58 -0.55
N GLN A 144 -15.31 -0.60 -1.07
CA GLN A 144 -15.34 -0.25 -2.49
C GLN A 144 -14.50 -1.23 -3.31
N SER A 145 -13.27 -1.53 -2.87
CA SER A 145 -12.34 -2.42 -3.58
C SER A 145 -12.89 -3.84 -3.74
N LEU A 146 -13.63 -4.36 -2.75
CA LEU A 146 -14.20 -5.73 -2.79
C LEU A 146 -15.26 -5.91 -3.88
N THR A 147 -15.72 -4.82 -4.51
CA THR A 147 -16.67 -4.89 -5.62
C THR A 147 -16.00 -5.26 -6.94
N ILE A 148 -14.67 -5.12 -7.05
CA ILE A 148 -13.92 -5.38 -8.28
C ILE A 148 -13.37 -6.81 -8.25
N PRO A 149 -13.83 -7.72 -9.14
CA PRO A 149 -13.57 -9.15 -9.00
C PRO A 149 -12.09 -9.57 -9.01
N ASN A 150 -11.25 -8.83 -9.74
CA ASN A 150 -9.82 -9.11 -9.88
C ASN A 150 -8.93 -8.12 -9.10
N CYS A 151 -9.51 -7.38 -8.15
CA CYS A 151 -8.78 -6.62 -7.14
C CYS A 151 -8.57 -7.49 -5.89
N ILE A 152 -7.31 -7.75 -5.53
CA ILE A 152 -6.97 -8.51 -4.32
C ILE A 152 -6.58 -7.53 -3.21
N SER A 153 -7.43 -7.42 -2.19
CA SER A 153 -7.31 -6.40 -1.15
C SER A 153 -6.78 -6.97 0.17
N TYR A 154 -5.82 -6.27 0.79
CA TYR A 154 -5.27 -6.62 2.11
C TYR A 154 -5.18 -5.39 3.04
N ASP A 155 -5.39 -5.63 4.34
CA ASP A 155 -5.21 -4.65 5.42
C ASP A 155 -4.18 -5.15 6.46
N PRO A 156 -2.88 -5.20 6.09
CA PRO A 156 -1.84 -5.75 6.95
C PRO A 156 -1.61 -4.88 8.19
N ALA A 157 -1.39 -5.53 9.32
CA ALA A 157 -1.05 -4.92 10.59
C ALA A 157 0.46 -4.90 10.87
N TYR A 158 1.24 -5.81 10.27
CA TYR A 158 2.67 -5.92 10.56
C TYR A 158 3.52 -5.87 9.30
N ALA A 159 4.76 -5.38 9.45
CA ALA A 159 5.69 -5.20 8.34
C ALA A 159 6.00 -6.51 7.59
N TYR A 160 6.06 -7.64 8.28
CA TYR A 160 6.28 -8.94 7.62
C TYR A 160 5.08 -9.36 6.76
N GLU A 161 3.86 -8.95 7.11
CA GLU A 161 2.67 -9.26 6.31
C GLU A 161 2.73 -8.49 5.00
N VAL A 162 3.07 -7.19 5.05
CA VAL A 162 3.33 -6.36 3.85
C VAL A 162 4.35 -7.05 2.95
N ALA A 163 5.48 -7.51 3.51
CA ALA A 163 6.51 -8.18 2.73
C ALA A 163 6.01 -9.47 2.04
N VAL A 164 5.29 -10.33 2.78
CA VAL A 164 4.72 -11.58 2.23
C VAL A 164 3.68 -11.28 1.14
N ILE A 165 2.77 -10.32 1.38
CA ILE A 165 1.71 -9.94 0.43
C ILE A 165 2.30 -9.36 -0.85
N MET A 166 3.26 -8.43 -0.74
CA MET A 166 3.92 -7.83 -1.90
C MET A 166 4.72 -8.87 -2.70
N HIS A 167 5.37 -9.81 -2.02
CA HIS A 167 6.10 -10.90 -2.66
C HIS A 167 5.14 -11.84 -3.41
N ASP A 168 4.06 -12.28 -2.76
CA ASP A 168 3.03 -13.13 -3.38
C ASP A 168 2.40 -12.47 -4.60
N GLY A 169 2.02 -11.19 -4.49
CA GLY A 169 1.45 -10.45 -5.61
C GLY A 169 2.41 -10.32 -6.79
N LEU A 170 3.69 -10.12 -6.51
CA LEU A 170 4.71 -10.05 -7.56
C LEU A 170 4.86 -11.40 -8.27
N GLU A 171 4.91 -12.51 -7.52
CA GLU A 171 5.01 -13.86 -8.09
C GLU A 171 3.75 -14.23 -8.89
N ARG A 172 2.57 -13.92 -8.37
CA ARG A 172 1.29 -14.23 -9.04
C ARG A 172 1.14 -13.46 -10.34
N MET A 173 1.39 -12.15 -10.34
CA MET A 173 1.16 -11.29 -11.51
C MET A 173 2.28 -11.36 -12.56
N TYR A 174 3.54 -11.46 -12.10
CA TYR A 174 4.74 -11.29 -12.93
C TYR A 174 5.68 -12.49 -12.94
N GLY A 175 5.46 -13.49 -12.09
CA GLY A 175 6.10 -14.80 -12.22
C GLY A 175 5.46 -15.65 -13.32
N GLU A 176 5.81 -16.94 -13.35
CA GLU A 176 5.32 -17.87 -14.37
C GLU A 176 3.78 -18.00 -14.40
N LYS A 177 3.11 -17.74 -13.26
CA LYS A 177 1.65 -17.84 -13.14
C LYS A 177 0.90 -16.81 -13.98
N GLN A 178 1.46 -15.61 -14.14
CA GLN A 178 0.89 -14.51 -14.94
C GLN A 178 -0.62 -14.27 -14.70
N GLU A 179 -1.03 -14.25 -13.44
CA GLU A 179 -2.42 -14.07 -13.03
C GLU A 179 -2.90 -12.64 -13.33
N ASN A 180 -4.06 -12.53 -13.99
CA ASN A 180 -4.68 -11.25 -14.34
C ASN A 180 -5.47 -10.68 -13.15
N VAL A 181 -4.74 -10.23 -12.14
CA VAL A 181 -5.26 -9.55 -10.97
C VAL A 181 -4.39 -8.34 -10.67
N TYR A 182 -4.90 -7.38 -9.91
CA TYR A 182 -4.09 -6.33 -9.30
C TYR A 182 -4.33 -6.27 -7.80
N TYR A 183 -3.39 -5.68 -7.07
CA TYR A 183 -3.39 -5.67 -5.61
C TYR A 183 -3.78 -4.30 -5.08
N TYR A 184 -4.58 -4.30 -4.02
CA TYR A 184 -4.81 -3.15 -3.16
C TYR A 184 -4.32 -3.44 -1.75
N ILE A 185 -3.44 -2.58 -1.23
CA ILE A 185 -2.88 -2.75 0.11
C ILE A 185 -3.03 -1.44 0.86
N THR A 186 -3.80 -1.45 1.96
CA THR A 186 -3.84 -0.31 2.88
C THR A 186 -2.58 -0.27 3.73
N THR A 187 -2.02 0.93 3.91
CA THR A 187 -0.82 1.16 4.73
C THR A 187 -1.04 2.35 5.66
N LEU A 188 -0.36 2.32 6.79
CA LEU A 188 -0.64 3.17 7.93
C LEU A 188 0.45 4.24 8.06
N ASN A 189 0.11 5.39 8.64
CA ASN A 189 1.06 6.45 9.04
C ASN A 189 1.47 6.36 10.52
N GLU A 190 1.05 5.30 11.22
CA GLU A 190 1.27 5.14 12.65
C GLU A 190 2.40 4.15 12.94
N ASN A 191 3.37 4.58 13.77
CA ASN A 191 4.46 3.74 14.22
C ASN A 191 4.08 2.95 15.48
N TYR A 192 4.38 1.65 15.49
CA TYR A 192 4.28 0.78 16.66
C TYR A 192 5.26 -0.41 16.53
N HIS A 193 5.37 -1.21 17.58
CA HIS A 193 6.26 -2.36 17.59
C HIS A 193 5.87 -3.40 16.52
N MET A 194 6.81 -3.71 15.63
CA MET A 194 6.66 -4.72 14.58
C MET A 194 7.39 -6.01 15.03
N PRO A 195 6.67 -7.07 15.43
CA PRO A 195 7.28 -8.31 15.87
C PRO A 195 7.85 -9.12 14.69
N ALA A 196 8.61 -10.17 15.00
CA ALA A 196 9.02 -11.15 14.00
C ALA A 196 7.82 -11.95 13.48
N MET A 197 7.89 -12.40 12.23
CA MET A 197 6.89 -13.29 11.65
C MET A 197 6.89 -14.65 12.36
N PRO A 198 5.73 -15.17 12.78
CA PRO A 198 5.64 -16.55 13.27
C PRO A 198 6.03 -17.55 12.17
N GLU A 199 6.74 -18.61 12.55
CA GLU A 199 7.15 -19.66 11.61
C GLU A 199 5.93 -20.31 10.93
N GLY A 200 5.95 -20.42 9.60
CA GLY A 200 4.86 -21.03 8.83
C GLY A 200 3.62 -20.15 8.62
N ALA A 201 3.64 -18.88 9.03
CA ALA A 201 2.50 -17.97 8.89
C ALA A 201 2.23 -17.52 7.44
N GLU A 202 3.16 -17.74 6.51
CA GLU A 202 3.15 -17.19 5.15
C GLU A 202 1.88 -17.54 4.37
N GLU A 203 1.44 -18.80 4.44
CA GLU A 203 0.20 -19.24 3.79
C GLU A 203 -1.03 -18.58 4.42
N GLY A 204 -1.07 -18.48 5.74
CA GLY A 204 -2.18 -17.84 6.45
C GLY A 204 -2.27 -16.35 6.13
N ILE A 205 -1.14 -15.65 6.01
CA ILE A 205 -1.08 -14.26 5.55
C ILE A 205 -1.64 -14.14 4.13
N ARG A 206 -1.20 -14.99 3.19
CA ARG A 206 -1.71 -14.99 1.80
C ARG A 206 -3.20 -15.30 1.73
N LYS A 207 -3.70 -16.20 2.57
CA LYS A 207 -5.14 -16.57 2.64
C LYS A 207 -6.00 -15.56 3.39
N GLY A 208 -5.39 -14.63 4.14
CA GLY A 208 -6.08 -13.53 4.82
C GLY A 208 -6.31 -13.73 6.33
N ILE A 209 -5.90 -14.85 6.93
CA ILE A 209 -6.00 -15.05 8.39
C ILE A 209 -5.00 -16.10 8.89
N TYR A 210 -4.42 -15.85 10.06
CA TYR A 210 -3.62 -16.82 10.80
C TYR A 210 -3.75 -16.56 12.31
N LYS A 211 -3.47 -17.59 13.12
CA LYS A 211 -3.52 -17.47 14.58
C LYS A 211 -2.19 -16.91 15.09
N LEU A 212 -2.23 -15.74 15.71
CA LEU A 212 -1.04 -15.09 16.27
C LEU A 212 -0.55 -15.71 17.58
N GLU A 213 -1.46 -15.89 18.53
CA GLU A 213 -1.14 -16.42 19.85
C GLU A 213 -2.38 -17.07 20.49
N THR A 214 -2.19 -17.77 21.59
CA THR A 214 -3.25 -18.22 22.49
C THR A 214 -2.84 -17.83 23.90
N LEU A 215 -3.73 -17.11 24.60
CA LEU A 215 -3.55 -16.75 25.99
C LEU A 215 -4.43 -17.66 26.85
N GLU A 216 -3.86 -18.23 27.90
CA GLU A 216 -4.58 -19.12 28.80
C GLU A 216 -5.49 -18.35 29.76
N GLY A 217 -6.68 -18.90 30.04
CA GLY A 217 -7.67 -18.29 30.92
C GLY A 217 -8.60 -19.33 31.53
N SER A 218 -8.94 -19.17 32.81
CA SER A 218 -9.71 -20.17 33.57
C SER A 218 -11.23 -19.95 33.57
N LYS A 219 -11.70 -18.78 33.13
CA LYS A 219 -13.11 -18.37 33.25
C LYS A 219 -13.93 -18.48 31.97
N GLY A 220 -13.29 -18.64 30.82
CA GLY A 220 -13.95 -18.67 29.51
C GLY A 220 -12.95 -18.55 28.37
N LYS A 221 -13.40 -18.86 27.16
CA LYS A 221 -12.61 -18.81 25.93
C LYS A 221 -13.34 -18.00 24.87
N VAL A 222 -12.65 -17.03 24.29
CA VAL A 222 -13.15 -16.19 23.20
C VAL A 222 -12.15 -16.24 22.05
N GLN A 223 -12.59 -15.85 20.85
CA GLN A 223 -11.71 -15.60 19.71
C GLN A 223 -11.75 -14.12 19.40
N LEU A 224 -10.57 -13.54 19.20
CA LEU A 224 -10.40 -12.12 18.91
C LEU A 224 -9.72 -11.99 17.55
N LEU A 225 -10.31 -11.18 16.68
CA LEU A 225 -9.84 -10.93 15.32
C LEU A 225 -9.60 -9.44 15.14
N GLY A 226 -8.60 -9.08 14.35
CA GLY A 226 -8.28 -7.69 14.01
C GLY A 226 -7.39 -7.62 12.79
N SER A 227 -7.35 -6.46 12.16
CA SER A 227 -6.51 -6.12 11.00
C SER A 227 -5.93 -4.71 11.18
N GLY A 228 -5.01 -4.32 10.30
CA GLY A 228 -4.45 -2.97 10.25
C GLY A 228 -3.97 -2.45 11.61
N SER A 229 -4.18 -1.16 11.85
CA SER A 229 -3.81 -0.49 13.10
C SER A 229 -4.56 -1.02 14.33
N ILE A 230 -5.73 -1.65 14.13
CA ILE A 230 -6.63 -2.07 15.20
C ILE A 230 -6.18 -3.38 15.84
N LEU A 231 -5.44 -4.22 15.13
CA LEU A 231 -4.98 -5.52 15.65
C LEU A 231 -4.23 -5.40 16.98
N ARG A 232 -3.38 -4.38 17.15
CA ARG A 232 -2.64 -4.18 18.42
C ARG A 232 -3.58 -3.85 19.60
N HIS A 233 -4.70 -3.16 19.35
CA HIS A 233 -5.69 -2.85 20.38
C HIS A 233 -6.52 -4.09 20.74
N VAL A 234 -6.80 -4.94 19.76
CA VAL A 234 -7.38 -6.27 20.00
C VAL A 234 -6.45 -7.13 20.87
N ARG A 235 -5.13 -7.08 20.62
CA ARG A 235 -4.13 -7.77 21.44
C ARG A 235 -4.01 -7.17 22.85
N GLU A 236 -4.13 -5.86 23.00
CA GLU A 236 -4.18 -5.21 24.31
C GLU A 236 -5.39 -5.72 25.12
N ALA A 237 -6.58 -5.77 24.51
CA ALA A 237 -7.78 -6.33 25.13
C ALA A 237 -7.65 -7.83 25.47
N ALA A 238 -6.89 -8.59 24.68
CA ALA A 238 -6.63 -10.00 24.96
C ALA A 238 -5.79 -10.21 26.24
N ARG A 239 -4.83 -9.31 26.50
CA ARG A 239 -3.93 -9.37 27.67
C ARG A 239 -4.58 -8.87 28.95
N ASP A 240 -5.50 -7.91 28.83
CA ASP A 240 -6.25 -7.36 29.95
C ASP A 240 -7.76 -7.31 29.66
N PRO A 241 -8.49 -8.42 29.86
CA PRO A 241 -9.93 -8.47 29.65
C PRO A 241 -10.74 -7.69 30.70
N GLY A 242 -10.14 -7.18 31.79
CA GLY A 242 -10.87 -6.83 33.01
C GLY A 242 -10.47 -5.56 33.76
N GLU A 243 -9.30 -4.97 33.52
CA GLU A 243 -8.79 -3.84 34.32
C GLU A 243 -9.21 -2.47 33.77
N ARG A 244 -9.38 -2.31 32.45
CA ARG A 244 -9.83 -1.04 31.85
C ARG A 244 -11.34 -0.76 31.92
N LEU A 245 -12.20 -1.79 31.97
CA LEU A 245 -13.65 -1.61 32.09
C LEU A 245 -14.08 -1.06 33.48
N ARG A 246 -13.19 -1.10 34.48
CA ARG A 246 -13.46 -0.62 35.84
C ARG A 246 -12.91 0.77 36.16
N ARG A 247 -12.10 1.38 35.28
CA ARG A 247 -11.43 2.68 35.54
C ARG A 247 -12.06 3.89 34.83
N ARG A 248 -13.24 3.73 34.22
CA ARG A 248 -13.95 4.83 33.52
C ARG A 248 -15.41 5.05 33.92
N PHE A 249 -15.80 4.59 35.11
CA PHE A 249 -17.04 5.00 35.77
C PHE A 249 -16.74 5.36 37.22
#